data_AF-A0A6G2QAR3-F1
#
_entry.id   AF-A0A6G2QAR3-F1
#
_cell.length_a   1.000
_cell.length_b   1.000
_cell.length_c   1.000
_cell.angle_alpha   90.00
_cell.angle_beta   90.00
_cell.angle_gamma   90.00
#
_symmetry.space_group_name_H-M   'P 1'
#
loop_
_entity.id
_entity.type
_entity.pdbx_description
1 polymer ?
#
loop_
_entity_poly.entity_id
_entity_poly.type
_entity_poly.pdbx_seq_one_letter_code
_entity_poly.pdbx_strand_id
1 'polypeptide(L)'
;MLERIGRLVLTYVALHAVTWAIIALIESSEDSFTDLMWAASGMLALVGIPTLLLALVAGLAHRHMETTTFRAALAFPMVFFAWPTIGGTWAAPVVFQVLCQIAFAAYLMPAPLVPENWTAKPSLEFVEKLLGET
;
A
#
# COMPACT_ATOMS: atom_id res chain seq x y z
N MET A 1 -2.87 -5.75 15.47
CA MET A 1 -2.59 -4.52 14.69
C MET A 1 -1.27 -4.64 13.91
N LEU A 2 -0.13 -4.88 14.56
CA LEU A 2 1.18 -5.00 13.88
C LEU A 2 1.20 -6.06 12.76
N GLU A 3 0.60 -7.23 12.99
CA GLU A 3 0.49 -8.29 11.97
C GLU A 3 -0.29 -7.82 10.71
N ARG A 4 -1.37 -7.04 10.87
CA ARG A 4 -2.16 -6.51 9.75
C ARG A 4 -1.40 -5.45 8.97
N ILE A 5 -0.63 -4.60 9.66
CA ILE A 5 0.28 -3.62 9.06
C ILE A 5 1.38 -4.32 8.26
N GLY A 6 2.04 -5.32 8.87
CA GLY A 6 3.07 -6.11 8.19
C GLY A 6 2.53 -6.82 6.95
N ARG A 7 1.34 -7.41 7.04
CA ARG A 7 0.63 -8.02 5.91
C ARG A 7 0.33 -7.00 4.82
N LEU A 8 -0.19 -5.81 5.16
CA LEU A 8 -0.46 -4.74 4.20
C LEU A 8 0.80 -4.35 3.42
N VAL A 9 1.90 -4.10 4.13
CA VAL A 9 3.18 -3.70 3.52
C VAL A 9 3.72 -4.81 2.63
N LEU A 10 3.77 -6.05 3.14
CA LEU A 10 4.29 -7.20 2.39
C LEU A 10 3.47 -7.46 1.12
N THR A 11 2.14 -7.39 1.23
CA THR A 11 1.23 -7.57 0.10
C THR A 11 1.44 -6.52 -0.99
N TYR A 12 1.63 -5.26 -0.63
CA TYR A 12 1.91 -4.22 -1.62
C TYR A 12 3.27 -4.40 -2.28
N VAL A 13 4.32 -4.66 -1.48
CA VAL A 13 5.68 -4.85 -2.01
C VAL A 13 5.75 -6.06 -2.94
N ALA A 14 5.09 -7.17 -2.58
CA ALA A 14 5.01 -8.35 -3.43
C ALA A 14 4.27 -8.06 -4.74
N LEU A 15 3.14 -7.36 -4.67
CA LEU A 15 2.38 -6.96 -5.85
C LEU A 15 3.21 -6.06 -6.78
N HIS A 16 3.88 -5.05 -6.23
CA HIS A 16 4.76 -4.15 -6.98
C HIS A 16 5.89 -4.93 -7.66
N ALA A 17 6.55 -5.84 -6.95
CA ALA A 17 7.61 -6.67 -7.53
C ALA A 17 7.10 -7.52 -8.71
N VAL A 18 5.91 -8.13 -8.58
CA VAL A 18 5.29 -8.90 -9.67
C VAL A 18 4.93 -8.01 -10.85
N THR A 19 4.34 -6.84 -10.60
CA THR A 19 4.00 -5.86 -11.65
C THR A 19 5.25 -5.46 -12.45
N TRP A 20 6.34 -5.14 -11.78
CA TRP A 20 7.59 -4.75 -12.44
C TRP A 20 8.31 -5.90 -13.11
N ALA A 21 8.20 -7.14 -12.60
CA ALA A 21 8.67 -8.32 -13.31
C ALA A 21 7.90 -8.55 -14.62
N ILE A 22 6.58 -8.33 -14.64
CA ILE A 22 5.77 -8.44 -15.86
C ILE A 22 6.17 -7.36 -16.86
N ILE A 23 6.31 -6.10 -16.41
CA ILE A 23 6.80 -5.00 -17.27
C ILE A 23 8.16 -5.36 -17.86
N ALA A 24 9.08 -5.91 -17.05
CA ALA A 24 10.38 -6.36 -17.51
C ALA A 24 10.25 -7.35 -18.67
N LEU A 25 9.43 -8.39 -18.50
CA LEU A 25 9.26 -9.43 -19.50
C LEU A 25 8.67 -8.90 -20.81
N ILE A 26 7.81 -7.87 -20.74
CA ILE A 26 7.18 -7.27 -21.92
C ILE A 26 8.14 -6.33 -22.66
N GLU A 27 8.90 -5.51 -21.94
CA GLU A 27 9.74 -4.44 -22.51
C GLU A 27 11.22 -4.85 -22.71
N SER A 28 11.65 -6.03 -22.22
CA SER A 28 13.05 -6.50 -22.23
C SER A 28 13.73 -6.68 -23.61
N SER A 29 13.10 -6.30 -24.72
CA SER A 29 13.73 -6.43 -26.03
C SER A 29 14.90 -5.47 -26.24
N GLU A 30 14.98 -4.34 -25.52
CA GLU A 30 16.02 -3.31 -25.74
C GLU A 30 16.76 -2.86 -24.47
N ASP A 31 16.13 -2.87 -23.29
CA ASP A 31 16.75 -2.38 -22.04
C ASP A 31 17.41 -3.49 -21.20
N SER A 32 18.52 -3.15 -20.53
CA SER A 32 19.16 -4.09 -19.62
C SER A 32 18.24 -4.35 -18.41
N PHE A 33 18.16 -5.61 -17.98
CA PHE A 33 17.38 -6.02 -16.80
C PHE A 33 17.70 -5.14 -15.56
N THR A 34 18.97 -4.72 -15.42
CA THR A 34 19.44 -3.85 -14.34
C THR A 34 18.77 -2.47 -14.37
N ASP A 35 18.65 -1.85 -15.54
CA ASP A 35 18.05 -0.51 -15.69
C ASP A 35 16.57 -0.56 -15.32
N LEU A 36 15.89 -1.65 -15.69
CA LEU A 36 14.49 -1.84 -15.38
C LEU A 36 14.26 -2.16 -13.90
N MET A 37 15.18 -2.86 -13.23
CA MET A 37 15.16 -3.05 -11.77
C MET A 37 15.47 -1.76 -10.99
N TRP A 38 16.34 -0.91 -11.54
CA TRP A 38 16.57 0.43 -10.99
C TRP A 38 15.31 1.29 -11.09
N ALA A 39 14.65 1.29 -12.26
CA ALA A 39 13.37 1.94 -12.45
C ALA A 39 12.29 1.41 -11.50
N ALA A 40 12.19 0.09 -11.33
CA ALA A 40 11.25 -0.55 -10.40
C ALA A 40 11.44 -0.08 -8.96
N SER A 41 12.70 0.05 -8.52
CA SER A 41 13.05 0.53 -7.18
C SER A 41 12.72 2.02 -7.01
N GLY A 42 13.03 2.84 -8.01
CA GLY A 42 12.65 4.26 -8.04
C GLY A 42 11.12 4.45 -7.99
N MET A 43 10.39 3.60 -8.69
CA MET A 43 8.92 3.64 -8.71
C MET A 43 8.30 3.12 -7.41
N LEU A 44 8.95 2.18 -6.71
CA LEU A 44 8.55 1.83 -5.35
C LEU A 44 8.67 3.04 -4.41
N ALA A 45 9.74 3.84 -4.55
CA ALA A 45 9.92 5.03 -3.73
C ALA A 45 8.92 6.14 -4.08
N LEU A 46 8.72 6.42 -5.37
CA LEU A 46 7.86 7.53 -5.84
C LEU A 46 6.37 7.23 -5.77
N VAL A 47 5.97 5.98 -6.01
CA VAL A 47 4.56 5.57 -6.09
C VAL A 47 4.21 4.71 -4.89
N GLY A 48 5.05 3.73 -4.58
CA GLY A 48 4.78 2.75 -3.54
C GLY A 48 4.74 3.30 -2.12
N ILE A 49 5.71 4.14 -1.75
CA ILE A 49 5.73 4.75 -0.41
C ILE A 49 4.49 5.63 -0.19
N PRO A 50 4.12 6.57 -1.10
CA PRO A 50 2.88 7.32 -0.95
C PRO A 50 1.62 6.44 -0.88
N THR A 51 1.52 5.39 -1.72
CA THR A 51 0.41 4.43 -1.65
C THR A 51 0.33 3.76 -0.28
N LEU A 52 1.45 3.27 0.24
CA LEU A 52 1.52 2.60 1.53
C LEU A 52 1.13 3.55 2.66
N LEU A 53 1.64 4.77 2.67
CA LEU A 53 1.30 5.78 3.68
C LEU A 53 -0.20 6.10 3.64
N LEU A 54 -0.75 6.30 2.44
CA LEU A 54 -2.18 6.55 2.27
C LEU A 54 -3.02 5.37 2.78
N ALA A 55 -2.66 4.13 2.42
CA ALA A 55 -3.36 2.93 2.87
C ALA A 55 -3.31 2.77 4.39
N LEU A 56 -2.17 3.06 5.01
CA LEU A 56 -2.00 3.01 6.45
C LEU A 56 -2.87 4.08 7.14
N VAL A 57 -2.77 5.34 6.72
CA VAL A 57 -3.55 6.45 7.31
C VAL A 57 -5.04 6.21 7.13
N ALA A 58 -5.47 5.86 5.92
CA ALA A 58 -6.87 5.61 5.64
C ALA A 58 -7.39 4.39 6.38
N GLY A 59 -6.62 3.30 6.44
CA GLY A 59 -7.03 2.08 7.14
C GLY A 59 -7.08 2.23 8.66
N LEU A 60 -6.27 3.14 9.23
CA LEU A 60 -6.33 3.54 10.65
C LEU A 60 -7.49 4.51 10.92
N ALA A 61 -7.79 5.41 9.99
CA ALA A 61 -8.89 6.38 10.09
C ALA A 61 -10.27 5.76 9.79
N HIS A 62 -10.30 4.54 9.25
CA HIS A 62 -11.52 3.82 8.94
C HIS A 62 -12.29 3.48 10.21
N ARG A 63 -13.47 4.10 10.40
CA ARG A 63 -14.33 3.86 11.58
C ARG A 63 -15.74 3.39 11.26
N HIS A 64 -16.37 3.90 10.20
CA HIS A 64 -17.81 3.71 9.97
C HIS A 64 -18.22 3.54 8.50
N MET A 65 -17.27 3.42 7.58
CA MET A 65 -17.58 3.27 6.15
C MET A 65 -17.68 1.78 5.79
N GLU A 66 -18.58 1.42 4.87
CA GLU A 66 -18.60 0.06 4.35
C GLU A 66 -17.23 -0.27 3.72
N THR A 67 -16.70 -1.47 3.97
CA THR A 67 -15.34 -1.86 3.54
C THR A 67 -15.18 -1.76 2.02
N THR A 68 -16.21 -2.13 1.25
CA THR A 68 -16.22 -2.04 -0.22
C THR A 68 -16.14 -0.59 -0.70
N THR A 69 -16.96 0.31 -0.14
CA THR A 69 -16.96 1.74 -0.48
C THR A 69 -15.64 2.40 -0.08
N PHE A 70 -15.09 2.04 1.07
CA PHE A 70 -13.79 2.53 1.53
C PHE A 70 -12.66 2.12 0.58
N ARG A 71 -12.63 0.85 0.17
CA ARG A 71 -11.64 0.34 -0.79
C ARG A 71 -11.76 1.01 -2.16
N ALA A 72 -12.98 1.23 -2.65
CA ALA A 72 -13.23 1.96 -3.88
C ALA A 72 -12.78 3.43 -3.79
N ALA A 73 -13.09 4.10 -2.68
CA ALA A 73 -12.67 5.48 -2.43
C ALA A 73 -11.15 5.64 -2.33
N LEU A 74 -10.43 4.61 -1.86
CA LEU A 74 -8.97 4.57 -1.81
C LEU A 74 -8.31 4.34 -3.17
N ALA A 75 -8.95 3.58 -4.06
CA ALA A 75 -8.38 3.30 -5.37
C ALA A 75 -8.14 4.59 -6.18
N PHE A 76 -9.06 5.55 -6.12
CA PHE A 76 -8.95 6.81 -6.84
C PHE A 76 -7.66 7.62 -6.52
N PRO A 77 -7.39 8.00 -5.26
CA PRO A 77 -6.15 8.70 -4.91
C PRO A 77 -4.89 7.84 -5.10
N MET A 78 -4.98 6.50 -4.96
CA MET A 78 -3.84 5.62 -5.23
C MET A 78 -3.44 5.60 -6.71
N VAL A 79 -4.43 5.61 -7.62
CA VAL A 79 -4.20 5.69 -9.07
C VAL A 79 -3.53 7.01 -9.46
N PHE A 80 -3.82 8.11 -8.76
CA PHE A 80 -3.12 9.38 -8.99
C PHE A 80 -1.61 9.26 -8.78
N PHE A 81 -1.14 8.41 -7.85
CA PHE A 81 0.29 8.19 -7.66
C PHE A 81 0.96 7.46 -8.82
N ALA A 82 0.23 6.86 -9.76
CA ALA A 82 0.81 6.33 -10.99
C ALA A 82 1.19 7.42 -12.00
N TRP A 83 0.92 8.70 -11.73
CA TRP A 83 1.27 9.80 -12.63
C TRP A 83 2.73 9.86 -13.14
N PRO A 84 3.80 9.41 -12.44
CA PRO A 84 5.17 9.52 -12.96
C PRO A 84 5.39 8.57 -14.14
N THR A 85 4.58 7.51 -14.29
CA THR A 85 4.68 6.61 -15.44
C THR A 85 4.11 7.23 -16.72
N ILE A 86 3.32 8.31 -16.62
CA ILE A 86 2.76 9.02 -17.79
C ILE A 86 3.85 9.78 -18.56
N GLY A 87 4.92 10.22 -17.87
CA GLY A 87 6.06 10.88 -18.49
C GLY A 87 7.02 9.93 -19.22
N GLY A 88 6.81 8.62 -19.11
CA GLY A 88 7.60 7.60 -19.80
C GLY A 88 7.09 7.36 -21.22
N THR A 89 7.98 6.94 -22.12
CA THR A 89 7.64 6.54 -23.49
C THR A 89 6.93 5.19 -23.57
N TRP A 90 6.80 4.47 -22.46
CA TRP A 90 6.24 3.12 -22.40
C TRP A 90 4.78 3.14 -21.92
N ALA A 91 3.87 2.61 -22.73
CA ALA A 91 2.45 2.52 -22.37
C ALA A 91 2.18 1.42 -21.32
N ALA A 92 2.97 0.33 -21.32
CA ALA A 92 2.75 -0.79 -20.42
C ALA A 92 2.92 -0.42 -18.92
N PRO A 93 3.96 0.32 -18.48
CA PRO A 93 4.10 0.74 -17.09
C PRO A 93 2.89 1.50 -16.54
N VAL A 94 2.25 2.35 -17.34
CA VAL A 94 1.06 3.08 -16.89
C VAL A 94 -0.07 2.12 -16.57
N VAL A 95 -0.41 1.22 -17.50
CA VAL A 95 -1.51 0.26 -17.32
C VAL A 95 -1.24 -0.66 -16.14
N PHE A 96 -0.04 -1.24 -16.08
CA PHE A 96 0.34 -2.18 -15.02
C PHE A 96 0.43 -1.51 -13.64
N GLN A 97 0.91 -0.27 -13.56
CA GLN A 97 0.94 0.48 -12.31
C GLN A 97 -0.48 0.84 -11.84
N VAL A 98 -1.37 1.27 -12.74
CA VAL A 98 -2.79 1.53 -12.40
C VAL A 98 -3.48 0.26 -11.92
N LEU A 99 -3.28 -0.87 -12.61
CA LEU A 99 -3.83 -2.16 -12.20
C LEU A 99 -3.28 -2.61 -10.84
N CYS A 100 -2.00 -2.38 -10.56
CA CYS A 100 -1.40 -2.64 -9.26
C CYS A 100 -2.12 -1.84 -8.14
N GLN A 101 -2.36 -0.54 -8.35
CA GLN A 101 -3.05 0.30 -7.36
C GLN A 101 -4.48 -0.16 -7.11
N ILE A 102 -5.23 -0.46 -8.17
CA ILE A 102 -6.61 -0.96 -8.08
C ILE A 102 -6.65 -2.32 -7.40
N ALA A 103 -5.79 -3.25 -7.82
CA ALA A 103 -5.73 -4.60 -7.25
C ALA A 103 -5.43 -4.55 -5.74
N PHE A 104 -4.49 -3.71 -5.34
CA PHE A 104 -4.17 -3.50 -3.94
C PHE A 104 -5.35 -2.92 -3.15
N ALA A 105 -5.92 -1.79 -3.61
CA ALA A 105 -7.00 -1.11 -2.92
C ALA A 105 -8.27 -1.96 -2.82
N ALA A 106 -8.72 -2.52 -3.95
CA ALA A 106 -10.01 -3.19 -4.04
C ALA A 106 -10.00 -4.61 -3.45
N TYR A 107 -8.90 -5.35 -3.57
CA TYR A 107 -8.89 -6.78 -3.26
C TYR A 107 -7.94 -7.15 -2.12
N LEU A 108 -6.74 -6.59 -2.10
CA LEU A 108 -5.64 -7.14 -1.30
C LEU A 108 -5.40 -6.41 0.03
N MET A 109 -5.79 -5.14 0.15
CA MET A 109 -5.59 -4.36 1.37
C MET A 109 -6.40 -4.97 2.54
N PRO A 110 -5.75 -5.32 3.67
CA PRO A 110 -6.46 -5.76 4.86
C PRO A 110 -7.18 -4.56 5.50
N ALA A 111 -8.48 -4.44 5.24
CA ALA A 111 -9.36 -3.43 5.82
C ALA A 111 -10.50 -4.12 6.62
N PRO A 112 -10.83 -3.65 7.83
CA PRO A 112 -10.19 -2.55 8.58
C PRO A 112 -8.83 -2.95 9.21
N LEU A 113 -7.89 -2.00 9.33
CA LEU A 113 -6.59 -2.26 9.98
C LEU A 113 -6.72 -2.35 11.51
N VAL A 114 -7.66 -1.60 12.08
CA VAL A 114 -8.05 -1.65 13.49
C VAL A 114 -9.30 -2.53 13.61
N PRO A 115 -9.22 -3.67 14.32
CA PRO A 115 -10.39 -4.49 14.62
C PRO A 115 -11.43 -3.71 15.46
N GLU A 116 -12.73 -3.93 15.23
CA GLU A 116 -13.81 -3.30 16.00
C GLU A 116 -13.76 -3.65 17.51
N ASN A 117 -13.13 -4.78 17.87
CA ASN A 117 -12.92 -5.20 19.26
C ASN A 117 -11.64 -4.62 19.89
N TRP A 118 -10.94 -3.72 19.20
CA TRP A 118 -9.75 -3.08 19.75
C TRP A 118 -10.15 -2.03 20.79
N THR A 119 -10.15 -2.44 22.05
CA THR A 119 -10.10 -1.50 23.16
C THR A 119 -8.65 -1.04 23.29
N ALA A 120 -8.41 0.26 23.12
CA ALA A 120 -7.22 0.86 23.67
C ALA A 120 -7.35 0.72 25.19
N LYS A 121 -6.98 -0.43 25.76
CA LYS A 121 -6.70 -0.53 27.18
C LYS A 121 -5.47 0.37 27.39
N PRO A 122 -5.57 1.57 28.00
CA PRO A 122 -4.51 1.88 28.95
C PRO A 122 -4.52 0.67 29.87
N SER A 123 -3.40 -0.04 30.01
CA SER A 123 -3.30 -1.02 31.08
C SER A 123 -3.58 -0.23 32.35
N LEU A 124 -4.80 -0.33 32.88
CA LEU A 124 -5.18 0.28 34.14
C LEU A 124 -4.20 -0.20 35.22
N GLU A 125 -3.65 -1.41 35.06
CA GLU A 125 -2.49 -1.91 35.81
C GLU A 125 -1.25 -0.99 35.79
N PHE A 126 -0.93 -0.31 34.68
CA PHE A 126 0.20 0.63 34.62
C PHE A 126 -0.12 1.97 35.30
N VAL A 127 -1.36 2.44 35.17
CA VAL A 127 -1.83 3.68 35.82
C VAL A 127 -1.99 3.46 37.33
N GLU A 128 -2.52 2.32 37.76
CA GLU A 128 -2.61 1.89 39.16
C GLU A 128 -1.23 1.63 39.75
N LYS A 129 -0.28 1.08 38.98
CA LYS A 129 1.11 0.90 39.43
C LYS A 129 1.84 2.24 39.58
N LEU A 130 1.53 3.25 38.77
CA LEU A 130 2.09 4.60 38.90
C LEU A 130 1.43 5.43 40.02
N LEU A 131 0.15 5.21 40.28
CA LEU A 131 -0.62 5.94 41.31
C LEU A 131 -0.61 5.25 42.68
N GLY A 132 -0.21 3.97 42.75
CA GLY A 132 -0.07 3.21 43.99
C GLY A 132 1.33 3.25 44.62
N GLU A 133 2.29 3.95 43.98
CA GLU A 133 3.67 4.14 44.48
C GLU A 133 3.90 5.51 45.15
N THR A 134 2.85 6.24 45.53
CA THR A 134 2.93 7.47 46.37
C THR A 134 2.20 7.29 47.68
#